data_AF-A0A6I3J407-F1
#
_entry.id   AF-A0A6I3J407-F1
#
_cell.length_a   1.000
_cell.length_b   1.000
_cell.length_c   1.000
_cell.angle_alpha   90.00
_cell.angle_beta   90.00
_cell.angle_gamma   90.00
#
_symmetry.space_group_name_H-M   'P 1'
#
loop_
_entity.id
_entity.type
_entity.pdbx_description
1 polymer ?
#
loop_
_entity_poly.entity_id
_entity_poly.type
_entity_poly.pdbx_seq_one_letter_code
_entity_poly.pdbx_strand_id
1 'polypeptide(L)'
;MSRARALAAAVLATAVVVCGLAAPASYAGKKSAAEDLRVQRVTVAWNGTAKKKVFSQTAVVPGIGTLTLVCRPNATLVRLRAHDRSAETQMWMAKYETKNDRAVVAVKTARIYRYATAADDGRGGTGQTAAEGLNQRGRIENHSSGHINGVISQRPGRHRPAAGAARKPVTSFDLSWWWTGFEHPMAWRACRIDAVVRTRLDTRVGVSWHGLADAGSGTSQTTPVPGIGELRLRCEPEPADPDGPDGDRSISIAATSPDAWAYVETVQAEGLVEHQVDDLSVGVDPETGLLGPFPLPRNGMMRLFLTAGGVERRYIVSSYHVVNNAKRPELNLCEVSAAEF
;
A
#
# COMPACT_ATOMS: atom_id res chain seq x y z
N MET A 1 -63.84 -63.86 -37.36
CA MET A 1 -64.14 -64.60 -36.12
C MET A 1 -63.80 -63.65 -34.95
N SER A 2 -64.78 -62.88 -34.44
CA SER A 2 -65.57 -63.16 -33.21
C SER A 2 -64.67 -63.09 -31.96
N ARG A 3 -64.79 -62.21 -30.96
CA ARG A 3 -65.92 -61.54 -30.26
C ARG A 3 -65.35 -60.37 -29.42
N ALA A 4 -65.98 -59.18 -29.41
CA ALA A 4 -66.91 -58.65 -28.40
C ALA A 4 -66.25 -58.26 -27.04
N ARG A 5 -66.11 -56.96 -26.75
CA ARG A 5 -66.95 -56.10 -25.88
C ARG A 5 -66.74 -56.32 -24.36
N ALA A 6 -66.28 -55.29 -23.64
CA ALA A 6 -67.16 -54.41 -22.83
C ALA A 6 -66.36 -53.48 -21.89
N LEU A 7 -66.90 -52.27 -21.76
CA LEU A 7 -66.55 -51.19 -20.83
C LEU A 7 -66.59 -51.58 -19.34
N ALA A 8 -65.77 -50.91 -18.53
CA ALA A 8 -66.23 -50.36 -17.25
C ALA A 8 -65.51 -49.05 -16.94
N ALA A 9 -66.29 -47.98 -16.81
CA ALA A 9 -65.87 -46.66 -16.39
C ALA A 9 -65.75 -46.59 -14.86
N ALA A 10 -64.78 -45.82 -14.36
CA ALA A 10 -64.84 -45.25 -13.03
C ALA A 10 -64.26 -43.83 -13.07
N VAL A 11 -65.18 -42.87 -13.01
CA VAL A 11 -64.93 -41.45 -12.75
C VAL A 11 -64.58 -41.31 -11.27
N LEU A 12 -63.49 -40.62 -10.92
CA LEU A 12 -63.43 -39.86 -9.66
C LEU A 12 -62.40 -38.70 -9.73
N ALA A 13 -62.97 -37.51 -9.78
CA ALA A 13 -62.58 -36.24 -9.14
C ALA A 13 -61.10 -35.94 -8.78
N THR A 14 -60.59 -34.91 -9.44
CA THR A 14 -60.01 -33.66 -8.87
C THR A 14 -59.08 -33.73 -7.65
N ALA A 15 -57.81 -33.38 -7.88
CA ALA A 15 -57.05 -32.47 -6.98
C ALA A 15 -55.95 -31.76 -7.79
N VAL A 16 -56.21 -30.50 -8.13
CA VAL A 16 -55.21 -29.56 -8.63
C VAL A 16 -54.33 -29.17 -7.44
N VAL A 17 -53.07 -29.59 -7.43
CA VAL A 17 -52.04 -29.02 -6.56
C VAL A 17 -51.07 -28.24 -7.45
N VAL A 18 -51.26 -26.93 -7.47
CA VAL A 18 -50.26 -25.97 -7.94
C VAL A 18 -49.16 -25.93 -6.89
N CYS A 19 -48.10 -26.71 -7.09
CA CYS A 19 -46.84 -26.51 -6.36
C CYS A 19 -45.91 -25.68 -7.24
N GLY A 20 -45.57 -24.50 -6.72
CA GLY A 20 -44.84 -23.45 -7.41
C GLY A 20 -43.50 -23.89 -7.99
N LEU A 21 -43.21 -23.37 -9.17
CA LEU A 21 -41.89 -23.32 -9.78
C LEU A 21 -40.96 -22.49 -8.89
N ALA A 22 -40.23 -23.15 -7.99
CA ALA A 22 -39.03 -22.57 -7.40
C ALA A 22 -37.94 -22.59 -8.48
N ALA A 23 -37.56 -21.40 -8.96
CA ALA A 23 -36.41 -21.21 -9.83
C ALA A 23 -35.15 -21.82 -9.17
N PRO A 24 -34.25 -22.46 -9.93
CA PRO A 24 -33.01 -22.96 -9.36
C PRO A 24 -32.22 -21.77 -8.84
N ALA A 25 -31.96 -21.78 -7.52
CA ALA A 25 -31.08 -20.83 -6.89
C ALA A 25 -29.74 -20.87 -7.60
N SER A 26 -29.45 -19.81 -8.35
CA SER A 26 -28.13 -19.60 -8.93
C SER A 26 -27.16 -19.48 -7.76
N TYR A 27 -26.37 -20.52 -7.52
CA TYR A 27 -25.27 -20.50 -6.57
C TYR A 27 -24.22 -19.53 -7.11
N ALA A 28 -24.42 -18.23 -6.85
CA ALA A 28 -23.36 -17.24 -6.91
C ALA A 28 -22.34 -17.67 -5.85
N GLY A 29 -21.30 -18.38 -6.29
CA GLY A 29 -20.17 -18.73 -5.43
C GLY A 29 -19.64 -17.46 -4.80
N LYS A 30 -19.72 -17.38 -3.46
CA LYS A 30 -19.00 -16.37 -2.69
C LYS A 30 -17.52 -16.52 -3.05
N LYS A 31 -16.98 -15.59 -3.84
CA LYS A 31 -15.53 -15.43 -4.00
C LYS A 31 -14.97 -15.29 -2.59
N SER A 32 -14.13 -16.24 -2.20
CA SER A 32 -13.45 -16.21 -0.92
C SER A 32 -12.52 -14.99 -0.92
N ALA A 33 -12.80 -13.99 -0.10
CA ALA A 33 -11.93 -12.82 0.10
C ALA A 33 -10.49 -13.18 0.54
N ALA A 34 -10.24 -14.44 0.91
CA ALA A 34 -8.94 -14.95 1.30
C ALA A 34 -7.99 -15.25 0.10
N GLU A 35 -8.50 -15.40 -1.13
CA GLU A 35 -7.63 -15.60 -2.31
C GLU A 35 -7.01 -14.28 -2.80
N ASP A 36 -7.74 -13.18 -2.60
CA ASP A 36 -7.38 -11.86 -3.11
C ASP A 36 -6.47 -11.07 -2.15
N LEU A 37 -6.39 -11.45 -0.86
CA LEU A 37 -5.45 -10.86 0.10
C LEU A 37 -4.33 -11.86 0.44
N ARG A 38 -3.09 -11.50 0.14
CA ARG A 38 -1.90 -12.26 0.57
C ARG A 38 -1.24 -11.61 1.77
N VAL A 39 -1.10 -12.38 2.85
CA VAL A 39 -0.38 -11.98 4.06
C VAL A 39 0.80 -12.91 4.28
N GLN A 40 2.00 -12.35 4.41
CA GLN A 40 3.23 -13.08 4.74
C GLN A 40 3.77 -12.55 6.06
N ARG A 41 4.08 -13.46 7.00
CA ARG A 41 4.79 -13.14 8.24
C ARG A 41 6.19 -13.69 8.13
N VAL A 42 7.19 -12.82 8.23
CA VAL A 42 8.60 -13.18 8.07
C VAL A 42 9.37 -12.71 9.29
N THR A 43 10.09 -13.63 9.93
CA THR A 43 10.92 -13.35 11.10
C THR A 43 12.37 -13.73 10.81
N VAL A 44 13.28 -12.78 10.98
CA VAL A 44 14.72 -13.05 11.09
C VAL A 44 15.08 -12.98 12.57
N ALA A 45 15.54 -14.07 13.15
CA ALA A 45 15.96 -14.07 14.55
C ALA A 45 17.17 -14.97 14.76
N TRP A 46 18.11 -14.50 15.58
CA TRP A 46 19.23 -15.31 16.04
C TRP A 46 19.76 -14.81 17.38
N ASN A 47 20.39 -15.74 18.10
CA ASN A 47 21.18 -15.49 19.30
C ASN A 47 22.61 -16.03 19.06
N GLY A 48 23.60 -15.33 19.59
CA GLY A 48 25.01 -15.71 19.65
C GLY A 48 25.29 -17.16 20.02
N THR A 49 24.56 -17.67 21.00
CA THR A 49 24.71 -19.04 21.53
C THR A 49 23.98 -20.09 20.70
N ALA A 50 23.11 -19.68 19.76
CA ALA A 50 22.35 -20.61 18.95
C ALA A 50 23.25 -21.39 17.97
N LYS A 51 23.00 -22.70 17.85
CA LYS A 51 23.73 -23.60 16.92
C LYS A 51 23.56 -23.20 15.45
N LYS A 52 22.35 -22.78 15.06
CA LYS A 52 22.04 -22.24 13.73
C LYS A 52 21.58 -20.80 13.88
N LYS A 53 22.12 -19.91 13.07
CA LYS A 53 21.83 -18.47 13.09
C LYS A 53 21.24 -18.07 11.75
N VAL A 54 20.01 -17.55 11.77
CA VAL A 54 19.33 -17.05 10.57
C VAL A 54 19.55 -15.55 10.50
N PHE A 55 20.46 -15.12 9.64
CA PHE A 55 20.80 -13.70 9.50
C PHE A 55 19.95 -12.96 8.47
N SER A 56 19.18 -13.69 7.66
CA SER A 56 18.34 -13.09 6.63
C SER A 56 17.15 -13.97 6.29
N GLN A 57 16.04 -13.34 5.91
CA GLN A 57 14.85 -13.98 5.37
C GLN A 57 14.25 -13.10 4.28
N THR A 58 13.40 -13.70 3.45
CA THR A 58 12.78 -13.02 2.32
C THR A 58 11.27 -13.13 2.33
N ALA A 59 10.59 -12.09 1.88
CA ALA A 59 9.18 -12.09 1.53
C ALA A 59 9.02 -11.78 0.04
N VAL A 60 8.07 -12.44 -0.62
CA VAL A 60 7.73 -12.14 -2.01
C VAL A 60 6.86 -10.90 -2.06
N VAL A 61 7.13 -9.98 -2.98
CA VAL A 61 6.27 -8.84 -3.29
C VAL A 61 5.60 -9.12 -4.63
N PRO A 62 4.33 -9.56 -4.65
CA PRO A 62 3.66 -10.07 -5.85
C PRO A 62 3.80 -9.14 -7.06
N GLY A 63 4.36 -9.66 -8.16
CA GLY A 63 4.51 -8.93 -9.41
C GLY A 63 5.59 -7.84 -9.43
N ILE A 64 6.27 -7.57 -8.31
CA ILE A 64 7.28 -6.50 -8.19
C ILE A 64 8.68 -7.08 -7.95
N GLY A 65 8.83 -7.97 -6.95
CA GLY A 65 10.16 -8.32 -6.47
C GLY A 65 10.21 -9.13 -5.18
N THR A 66 11.31 -8.95 -4.45
CA THR A 66 11.58 -9.65 -3.19
C THR A 66 12.08 -8.67 -2.14
N LEU A 67 11.43 -8.66 -0.98
CA LEU A 67 11.90 -7.98 0.21
C LEU A 67 12.84 -8.92 0.97
N THR A 68 14.05 -8.48 1.30
CA THR A 68 15.00 -9.20 2.14
C THR A 68 15.22 -8.44 3.43
N LEU A 69 15.00 -9.11 4.55
CA LEU A 69 15.36 -8.63 5.87
C LEU A 69 16.75 -9.17 6.19
N VAL A 70 17.66 -8.32 6.64
CA VAL A 70 19.00 -8.74 7.08
C VAL A 70 19.21 -8.21 8.49
N CYS A 71 19.58 -9.11 9.40
CA CYS A 71 19.79 -8.83 10.82
C CYS A 71 21.23 -9.25 11.15
N ARG A 72 22.20 -8.35 11.04
CA ARG A 72 23.63 -8.59 11.31
C ARG A 72 24.26 -7.34 11.90
N PRO A 73 25.27 -7.45 12.80
CA PRO A 73 25.86 -6.28 13.45
C PRO A 73 26.30 -5.16 12.49
N ASN A 74 26.87 -5.52 11.33
CA ASN A 74 27.37 -4.60 10.32
C ASN A 74 26.46 -4.48 9.08
N ALA A 75 25.26 -5.06 9.10
CA ALA A 75 24.37 -5.09 7.94
C ALA A 75 22.90 -5.28 8.34
N THR A 76 22.40 -4.52 9.32
CA THR A 76 20.97 -4.50 9.64
C THR A 76 20.24 -3.62 8.63
N LEU A 77 19.47 -4.22 7.74
CA LEU A 77 18.82 -3.50 6.65
C LEU A 77 17.55 -4.20 6.15
N VAL A 78 16.71 -3.39 5.50
CA VAL A 78 15.55 -3.83 4.72
C VAL A 78 15.90 -3.57 3.26
N ARG A 79 16.04 -4.63 2.45
CA ARG A 79 16.45 -4.55 1.05
C ARG A 79 15.33 -4.98 0.13
N LEU A 80 15.02 -4.16 -0.85
CA LEU A 80 14.18 -4.53 -1.97
C LEU A 80 15.04 -4.96 -3.16
N ARG A 81 14.66 -6.04 -3.84
CA ARG A 81 15.14 -6.42 -5.17
C ARG A 81 13.96 -6.39 -6.13
N ALA A 82 14.05 -5.65 -7.22
CA ALA A 82 13.02 -5.63 -8.26
C ALA A 82 13.28 -6.70 -9.32
N HIS A 83 12.22 -7.29 -9.89
CA HIS A 83 12.31 -8.20 -11.03
C HIS A 83 12.60 -7.46 -12.33
N ASP A 84 12.00 -6.29 -12.50
CA ASP A 84 12.20 -5.41 -13.65
C ASP A 84 12.68 -4.03 -13.18
N ARG A 85 13.73 -3.53 -13.83
CA ARG A 85 14.33 -2.21 -13.61
C ARG A 85 13.86 -1.19 -14.66
N SER A 86 13.21 -1.63 -15.74
CA SER A 86 12.61 -0.74 -16.73
C SER A 86 11.40 0.00 -16.18
N ALA A 87 10.68 -0.64 -15.26
CA ALA A 87 9.73 -0.03 -14.35
C ALA A 87 10.44 0.70 -13.19
N GLU A 88 9.81 1.73 -12.64
CA GLU A 88 10.24 2.31 -11.37
C GLU A 88 9.55 1.56 -10.22
N THR A 89 10.37 0.98 -9.35
CA THR A 89 9.95 0.35 -8.12
C THR A 89 10.39 1.19 -6.93
N GLN A 90 9.50 1.45 -5.99
CA GLN A 90 9.81 2.20 -4.77
C GLN A 90 9.40 1.43 -3.53
N MET A 91 10.20 1.56 -2.48
CA MET A 91 9.87 1.19 -1.11
C MET A 91 9.94 2.45 -0.26
N TRP A 92 8.78 2.95 0.09
CA TRP A 92 8.57 4.13 0.90
C TRP A 92 8.27 3.73 2.33
N MET A 93 8.85 4.42 3.30
CA MET A 93 8.74 4.01 4.69
C MET A 93 8.86 5.15 5.69
N ALA A 94 8.09 5.07 6.77
CA ALA A 94 8.26 5.87 7.98
C ALA A 94 8.91 4.98 9.05
N LYS A 95 10.15 5.31 9.43
CA LYS A 95 10.93 4.59 10.45
C LYS A 95 10.78 5.31 11.78
N TYR A 96 10.25 4.62 12.78
CA TYR A 96 10.09 5.11 14.15
C TYR A 96 11.05 4.38 15.07
N GLU A 97 11.82 5.13 15.85
CA GLU A 97 12.84 4.59 16.74
C GLU A 97 13.00 5.47 17.98
N THR A 98 13.57 4.90 19.04
CA THR A 98 13.96 5.65 20.23
C THR A 98 15.43 6.02 20.11
N LYS A 99 15.74 7.32 20.08
CA LYS A 99 17.11 7.85 20.10
C LYS A 99 17.27 8.81 21.26
N ASN A 100 18.29 8.59 22.09
CA ASN A 100 18.58 9.39 23.28
C ASN A 100 17.30 9.60 24.12
N ASP A 101 16.58 8.50 24.41
CA ASP A 101 15.33 8.47 25.17
C ASP A 101 14.17 9.27 24.58
N ARG A 102 14.24 9.66 23.30
CA ARG A 102 13.16 10.36 22.60
C ARG A 102 12.67 9.58 21.39
N ALA A 103 11.36 9.64 21.15
CA ALA A 103 10.76 9.08 19.95
C ALA A 103 11.11 9.97 18.74
N VAL A 104 11.73 9.37 17.73
CA VAL A 104 12.04 10.02 16.46
C VAL A 104 11.41 9.26 15.30
N VAL A 105 11.10 9.99 14.24
CA VAL A 105 10.63 9.44 12.97
C VAL A 105 11.55 9.89 11.85
N ALA A 106 11.74 9.04 10.85
CA ALA A 106 12.40 9.40 9.62
C ALA A 106 11.69 8.79 8.41
N VAL A 107 11.34 9.65 7.47
CA VAL A 107 10.90 9.22 6.14
C VAL A 107 12.10 8.75 5.33
N LYS A 108 12.03 7.52 4.81
CA LYS A 108 13.07 6.94 3.95
C LYS A 108 12.48 6.38 2.66
N THR A 109 13.30 6.30 1.61
CA THR A 109 12.86 5.78 0.32
C THR A 109 13.97 5.05 -0.40
N ALA A 110 13.77 3.75 -0.62
CA ALA A 110 14.61 2.96 -1.50
C ALA A 110 13.97 2.86 -2.89
N ARG A 111 14.66 3.35 -3.93
CA ARG A 111 14.16 3.40 -5.31
C ARG A 111 15.02 2.55 -6.26
N ILE A 112 14.36 1.76 -7.10
CA ILE A 112 14.98 0.93 -8.14
C ILE A 112 14.42 1.35 -9.49
N TYR A 113 15.27 1.90 -10.37
CA TYR A 113 14.87 2.38 -11.69
C TYR A 113 16.05 2.38 -12.66
N ARG A 114 15.78 2.28 -13.97
CA ARG A 114 16.78 2.56 -15.02
C ARG A 114 16.85 4.05 -15.38
N TYR A 115 15.72 4.76 -15.30
CA TYR A 115 15.56 6.12 -15.78
C TYR A 115 15.19 7.03 -14.61
N ALA A 116 16.06 7.95 -14.20
CA ALA A 116 15.86 8.79 -13.01
C ALA A 116 14.78 9.85 -13.19
N THR A 117 14.55 10.26 -14.44
CA THR A 117 13.60 11.29 -14.83
C THR A 117 12.95 10.94 -16.18
N ALA A 118 11.99 11.76 -16.61
CA ALA A 118 11.40 11.63 -17.95
C ALA A 118 12.41 11.93 -19.09
N ALA A 119 13.47 12.69 -18.81
CA ALA A 119 14.49 13.07 -19.79
C ALA A 119 15.78 12.21 -19.73
N ASP A 120 15.80 11.16 -18.89
CA ASP A 120 16.99 10.31 -18.68
C ASP A 120 17.22 9.37 -19.87
N ASP A 121 18.49 9.18 -20.26
CA ASP A 121 18.90 8.34 -21.39
C ASP A 121 19.12 6.84 -21.02
N GLY A 122 18.92 6.49 -19.76
CA GLY A 122 19.08 5.15 -19.19
C GLY A 122 20.45 4.86 -18.61
N ARG A 123 21.39 5.82 -18.61
CA ARG A 123 22.74 5.67 -18.04
C ARG A 123 22.82 5.99 -16.54
N GLY A 124 21.87 6.79 -16.02
CA GLY A 124 21.88 7.30 -14.64
C GLY A 124 21.14 6.47 -13.59
N GLY A 125 20.48 5.37 -13.99
CA GLY A 125 19.64 4.57 -13.10
C GLY A 125 20.35 3.89 -11.93
N THR A 126 19.58 3.30 -11.03
CA THR A 126 20.07 2.52 -9.89
C THR A 126 20.30 1.04 -10.24
N GLY A 127 20.92 0.31 -9.30
CA GLY A 127 21.08 -1.14 -9.39
C GLY A 127 19.76 -1.91 -9.24
N GLN A 128 19.79 -3.24 -9.38
CA GLN A 128 18.60 -4.10 -9.19
C GLN A 128 18.12 -4.19 -7.73
N THR A 129 18.88 -3.62 -6.80
CA THR A 129 18.58 -3.66 -5.37
C THR A 129 18.76 -2.28 -4.77
N ALA A 130 17.85 -1.91 -3.88
CA ALA A 130 17.97 -0.75 -3.02
C ALA A 130 17.64 -1.17 -1.59
N ALA A 131 18.19 -0.50 -0.59
CA ALA A 131 18.00 -0.86 0.80
C ALA A 131 18.01 0.36 1.70
N GLU A 132 17.28 0.26 2.80
CA GLU A 132 17.38 1.17 3.92
C GLU A 132 18.03 0.47 5.11
N GLY A 133 19.01 1.13 5.71
CA GLY A 133 19.68 0.65 6.91
C GLY A 133 18.84 0.91 8.15
N LEU A 134 18.68 -0.11 9.00
CA LEU A 134 18.09 0.09 10.33
C LEU A 134 19.14 0.63 11.31
N ASN A 135 20.40 0.26 11.10
CA ASN A 135 21.55 0.71 11.87
C ASN A 135 22.34 1.78 11.09
N GLN A 136 23.03 2.67 11.81
CA GLN A 136 23.88 3.70 11.22
C GLN A 136 25.19 3.09 10.69
N ARG A 137 25.68 3.56 9.53
CA ARG A 137 26.93 3.06 8.92
C ARG A 137 28.20 3.46 9.70
N GLY A 138 28.13 4.43 10.62
CA GLY A 138 29.27 4.95 11.38
C GLY A 138 29.48 4.24 12.71
N ARG A 139 28.76 4.68 13.76
CA ARG A 139 28.72 3.98 15.05
C ARG A 139 27.55 3.01 15.05
N ILE A 140 27.86 1.72 15.09
CA ILE A 140 26.86 0.66 15.21
C ILE A 140 26.21 0.79 16.59
N GLU A 141 24.89 0.95 16.63
CA GLU A 141 24.17 1.00 17.89
C GLU A 141 24.26 -0.37 18.58
N ASN A 142 24.84 -0.44 19.79
CA ASN A 142 24.95 -1.70 20.55
C ASN A 142 23.56 -2.31 20.82
N HIS A 143 22.58 -1.45 21.04
CA HIS A 143 21.16 -1.76 21.19
C HIS A 143 20.35 -0.80 20.33
N SER A 144 19.32 -1.33 19.68
CA SER A 144 18.32 -0.51 18.98
C SER A 144 17.01 -1.26 18.93
N SER A 145 15.92 -0.52 18.90
CA SER A 145 14.58 -1.04 18.65
C SER A 145 13.72 0.01 17.97
N GLY A 146 12.68 -0.45 17.30
CA GLY A 146 11.75 0.44 16.62
C GLY A 146 10.81 -0.31 15.69
N HIS A 147 10.05 0.44 14.91
CA HIS A 147 9.14 -0.09 13.92
C HIS A 147 9.12 0.75 12.63
N ILE A 148 8.71 0.11 11.53
CA ILE A 148 8.56 0.73 10.22
C ILE A 148 7.19 0.40 9.68
N ASN A 149 6.50 1.42 9.18
CA ASN A 149 5.37 1.25 8.29
C ASN A 149 5.78 1.69 6.89
N GLY A 150 5.44 0.90 5.88
CA GLY A 150 5.83 1.24 4.51
C GLY A 150 4.95 0.66 3.42
N VAL A 151 5.20 1.15 2.21
CA VAL A 151 4.54 0.78 0.96
C VAL A 151 5.59 0.41 -0.07
N ILE A 152 5.35 -0.67 -0.80
CA ILE A 152 6.09 -1.08 -1.98
C ILE A 152 5.15 -0.99 -3.18
N SER A 153 5.53 -0.19 -4.15
CA SER A 153 4.78 -0.01 -5.39
C SER A 153 5.69 -0.04 -6.61
N GLN A 154 5.08 -0.32 -7.76
CA GLN A 154 5.74 -0.30 -9.05
C GLN A 154 4.84 0.35 -10.10
N ARG A 155 5.45 1.12 -10.97
CA ARG A 155 4.81 1.84 -12.08
C ARG A 155 5.76 1.88 -13.29
N PRO A 156 5.30 2.30 -14.48
CA PRO A 156 6.20 2.51 -15.60
C PRO A 156 7.40 3.39 -15.22
N GLY A 157 8.56 3.15 -15.83
CA GLY A 157 9.72 4.01 -15.57
C GLY A 157 9.45 5.45 -16.04
N ARG A 158 10.06 6.44 -15.38
CA ARG A 158 9.77 7.87 -15.59
C ARG A 158 9.89 8.39 -17.02
N HIS A 159 10.74 7.76 -17.84
CA HIS A 159 10.83 8.00 -19.30
C HIS A 159 9.59 7.59 -20.12
N ARG A 160 8.54 7.04 -19.50
CA ARG A 160 7.32 6.58 -20.17
C ARG A 160 6.07 7.15 -19.50
N PRO A 161 4.97 7.32 -20.25
CA PRO A 161 3.64 7.54 -19.70
C PRO A 161 3.30 6.51 -18.62
N ALA A 162 2.69 6.97 -17.54
CA ALA A 162 2.18 6.17 -16.44
C ALA A 162 0.65 6.20 -16.34
N ALA A 163 -0.01 7.24 -16.88
CA ALA A 163 -1.45 7.28 -16.92
C ALA A 163 -2.00 6.13 -17.77
N GLY A 164 -3.07 5.49 -17.29
CA GLY A 164 -3.70 4.35 -17.96
C GLY A 164 -2.88 3.04 -17.99
N ALA A 165 -1.62 3.04 -17.54
CA ALA A 165 -0.79 1.84 -17.55
C ALA A 165 -1.33 0.74 -16.62
N ALA A 166 -1.09 -0.51 -16.98
CA ALA A 166 -1.44 -1.66 -16.14
C ALA A 166 -0.63 -1.61 -14.85
N ARG A 167 -1.30 -1.31 -13.73
CA ARG A 167 -0.69 -1.17 -12.41
C ARG A 167 -0.60 -2.50 -11.68
N LYS A 168 0.53 -2.75 -11.03
CA LYS A 168 0.73 -3.90 -10.15
C LYS A 168 0.04 -3.66 -8.80
N PRO A 169 -0.34 -4.73 -8.08
CA PRO A 169 -0.75 -4.64 -6.68
C PRO A 169 0.24 -3.85 -5.83
N VAL A 170 -0.28 -3.02 -4.94
CA VAL A 170 0.52 -2.28 -3.97
C VAL A 170 0.64 -3.13 -2.70
N THR A 171 1.83 -3.22 -2.16
CA THR A 171 2.11 -4.03 -0.97
C THR A 171 2.43 -3.13 0.20
N SER A 172 1.72 -3.29 1.32
CA SER A 172 2.12 -2.66 2.58
C SER A 172 3.04 -3.60 3.35
N PHE A 173 3.84 -3.03 4.24
CA PHE A 173 4.53 -3.79 5.26
C PHE A 173 4.57 -3.04 6.58
N ASP A 174 4.44 -3.81 7.65
CA ASP A 174 4.71 -3.41 9.02
C ASP A 174 5.88 -4.25 9.52
N LEU A 175 6.88 -3.62 10.10
CA LEU A 175 8.07 -4.29 10.60
C LEU A 175 8.45 -3.74 11.96
N SER A 176 8.88 -4.61 12.86
CA SER A 176 9.54 -4.22 14.10
C SER A 176 10.93 -4.84 14.16
N TRP A 177 11.83 -4.16 14.86
CA TRP A 177 13.16 -4.68 15.10
C TRP A 177 13.59 -4.48 16.54
N TRP A 178 14.50 -5.35 16.95
CA TRP A 178 15.26 -5.21 18.17
C TRP A 178 16.60 -5.93 18.03
N TRP A 179 17.65 -5.34 18.55
CA TRP A 179 18.92 -6.03 18.74
C TRP A 179 19.63 -5.57 20.01
N THR A 180 20.60 -6.36 20.44
CA THR A 180 21.45 -6.05 21.58
C THR A 180 22.82 -6.71 21.44
N GLY A 181 23.79 -6.17 22.18
CA GLY A 181 25.10 -6.77 22.36
C GLY A 181 26.03 -6.68 21.16
N PHE A 182 25.71 -5.88 20.14
CA PHE A 182 26.46 -5.83 18.87
C PHE A 182 27.94 -5.45 19.01
N GLU A 183 28.30 -4.72 20.06
CA GLU A 183 29.70 -4.37 20.38
C GLU A 183 30.41 -5.45 21.24
N HIS A 184 29.67 -6.43 21.78
CA HIS A 184 30.20 -7.47 22.67
C HIS A 184 30.58 -8.75 21.90
N PRO A 185 31.26 -9.74 22.53
CA PRO A 185 31.53 -11.02 21.90
C PRO A 185 30.26 -11.73 21.39
N MET A 186 30.40 -12.62 20.42
CA MET A 186 29.27 -13.23 19.71
C MET A 186 28.22 -13.82 20.66
N ALA A 187 28.63 -14.45 21.77
CA ALA A 187 27.74 -15.07 22.75
C ALA A 187 26.69 -14.12 23.37
N TRP A 188 26.94 -12.81 23.38
CA TRP A 188 26.07 -11.78 23.96
C TRP A 188 25.16 -11.11 22.93
N ARG A 189 25.34 -11.43 21.65
CA ARG A 189 24.63 -10.77 20.55
C ARG A 189 23.29 -11.43 20.30
N ALA A 190 22.25 -10.62 20.12
CA ALA A 190 20.97 -11.10 19.62
C ALA A 190 20.37 -10.07 18.66
N CYS A 191 19.59 -10.56 17.71
CA CYS A 191 18.95 -9.73 16.70
C CYS A 191 17.63 -10.37 16.30
N ARG A 192 16.58 -9.55 16.20
CA ARG A 192 15.27 -9.95 15.73
C ARG A 192 14.67 -8.85 14.86
N ILE A 193 14.12 -9.25 13.72
CA ILE A 193 13.27 -8.43 12.88
C ILE A 193 12.03 -9.26 12.56
N ASP A 194 10.86 -8.73 12.86
CA ASP A 194 9.58 -9.28 12.44
C ASP A 194 8.98 -8.38 11.37
N ALA A 195 8.42 -8.96 10.33
CA ALA A 195 7.68 -8.23 9.31
C ALA A 195 6.37 -8.93 8.97
N VAL A 196 5.34 -8.14 8.74
CA VAL A 196 4.08 -8.54 8.13
C VAL A 196 3.94 -7.80 6.81
N VAL A 197 3.83 -8.54 5.72
CA VAL A 197 3.70 -8.01 4.36
C VAL A 197 2.30 -8.35 3.86
N ARG A 198 1.55 -7.35 3.39
CA ARG A 198 0.16 -7.51 2.92
C ARG A 198 0.01 -6.99 1.50
N THR A 199 -0.63 -7.78 0.64
CA THR A 199 -0.91 -7.41 -0.74
C THR A 199 -2.32 -7.82 -1.11
N ARG A 200 -3.18 -6.84 -1.45
CA ARG A 200 -4.45 -7.09 -2.13
C ARG A 200 -4.19 -7.23 -3.63
N LEU A 201 -4.55 -8.36 -4.22
CA LEU A 201 -4.29 -8.69 -5.62
C LEU A 201 -5.42 -8.26 -6.56
N ASP A 202 -6.62 -8.09 -6.02
CA ASP A 202 -7.84 -7.67 -6.71
C ASP A 202 -8.02 -6.15 -6.79
N THR A 203 -7.42 -5.44 -5.85
CA THR A 203 -7.52 -4.00 -5.71
C THR A 203 -6.15 -3.34 -5.81
N ARG A 204 -6.14 -2.14 -6.39
CA ARG A 204 -4.96 -1.30 -6.53
C ARG A 204 -5.39 0.12 -6.26
N VAL A 205 -4.65 0.84 -5.42
CA VAL A 205 -4.98 2.22 -5.05
C VAL A 205 -3.77 3.08 -5.32
N GLY A 206 -3.93 4.10 -6.16
CA GLY A 206 -2.85 5.01 -6.49
C GLY A 206 -3.18 5.90 -7.69
N VAL A 207 -2.33 6.87 -7.96
CA VAL A 207 -2.46 7.78 -9.09
C VAL A 207 -1.04 8.01 -9.57
N SER A 208 -0.79 7.91 -10.88
CA SER A 208 0.53 8.15 -11.41
C SER A 208 0.50 8.68 -12.83
N TRP A 209 1.29 9.72 -13.05
CA TRP A 209 1.54 10.31 -14.35
C TRP A 209 2.94 10.94 -14.39
N HIS A 210 3.55 11.01 -15.58
CA HIS A 210 4.86 11.62 -15.83
C HIS A 210 4.79 12.63 -16.98
N GLY A 211 5.11 13.88 -16.68
CA GLY A 211 4.96 15.02 -17.58
C GLY A 211 3.50 15.47 -17.69
N LEU A 212 3.30 16.75 -18.03
CA LEU A 212 1.96 17.33 -18.15
C LEU A 212 1.09 16.64 -19.22
N ALA A 213 1.70 16.16 -20.31
CA ALA A 213 0.98 15.46 -21.38
C ALA A 213 0.31 14.16 -20.92
N ASP A 214 0.91 13.48 -19.94
CA ASP A 214 0.39 12.22 -19.38
C ASP A 214 -0.72 12.45 -18.35
N ALA A 215 -0.71 13.61 -17.68
CA ALA A 215 -1.66 13.92 -16.62
C ALA A 215 -3.14 13.88 -17.08
N GLY A 216 -3.44 14.18 -18.35
CA GLY A 216 -4.81 14.31 -18.86
C GLY A 216 -5.77 13.11 -18.66
N SER A 217 -5.28 11.93 -18.29
CA SER A 217 -6.11 10.74 -18.02
C SER A 217 -5.77 9.99 -16.72
N GLY A 218 -4.88 10.55 -15.89
CA GLY A 218 -4.23 9.82 -14.81
C GLY A 218 -4.19 10.53 -13.47
N THR A 219 -5.00 11.57 -13.24
CA THR A 219 -4.96 12.43 -12.04
C THR A 219 -5.83 11.96 -10.91
N SER A 220 -6.78 11.05 -11.13
CA SER A 220 -7.68 10.60 -10.07
C SER A 220 -7.97 9.11 -10.12
N GLN A 221 -8.34 8.57 -8.96
CA GLN A 221 -8.87 7.22 -8.82
C GLN A 221 -9.91 7.19 -7.70
N THR A 222 -11.03 6.50 -7.95
CA THR A 222 -11.97 6.10 -6.90
C THR A 222 -11.83 4.60 -6.65
N THR A 223 -11.79 4.18 -5.39
CA THR A 223 -11.74 2.76 -5.00
C THR A 223 -12.73 2.50 -3.86
N PRO A 224 -13.54 1.43 -3.93
CA PRO A 224 -14.40 1.07 -2.82
C PRO A 224 -13.58 0.64 -1.60
N VAL A 225 -14.01 1.09 -0.42
CA VAL A 225 -13.50 0.69 0.89
C VAL A 225 -14.62 -0.07 1.61
N PRO A 226 -14.58 -1.42 1.63
CA PRO A 226 -15.69 -2.22 2.13
C PRO A 226 -16.07 -1.89 3.58
N GLY A 227 -17.32 -1.46 3.76
CA GLY A 227 -17.89 -1.08 5.06
C GLY A 227 -17.63 0.36 5.49
N ILE A 228 -16.94 1.17 4.68
CA ILE A 228 -16.67 2.59 4.97
C ILE A 228 -17.27 3.50 3.89
N GLY A 229 -17.04 3.20 2.60
CA GLY A 229 -17.49 4.03 1.48
C GLY A 229 -16.55 3.99 0.29
N GLU A 230 -16.29 5.14 -0.35
CA GLU A 230 -15.39 5.25 -1.51
C GLU A 230 -14.19 6.14 -1.22
N LEU A 231 -12.98 5.60 -1.34
CA LEU A 231 -11.74 6.37 -1.30
C LEU A 231 -11.54 7.06 -2.64
N ARG A 232 -11.46 8.39 -2.63
CA ARG A 232 -11.19 9.25 -3.77
C ARG A 232 -9.80 9.83 -3.62
N LEU A 233 -8.93 9.51 -4.57
CA LEU A 233 -7.57 9.99 -4.64
C LEU A 233 -7.45 10.94 -5.82
N ARG A 234 -6.87 12.13 -5.60
CA ARG A 234 -6.59 13.15 -6.61
C ARG A 234 -5.15 13.60 -6.52
N CYS A 235 -4.51 13.77 -7.67
CA CYS A 235 -3.23 14.41 -7.82
C CYS A 235 -3.15 15.03 -9.21
N GLU A 236 -3.54 16.29 -9.29
CA GLU A 236 -3.62 17.07 -10.52
C GLU A 236 -2.33 17.89 -10.74
N PRO A 237 -1.95 18.12 -12.00
CA PRO A 237 -0.90 19.08 -12.30
C PRO A 237 -1.39 20.50 -11.99
N GLU A 238 -0.46 21.44 -11.81
CA GLU A 238 -0.88 22.85 -11.81
C GLU A 238 -1.39 23.26 -13.21
N PRO A 239 -2.35 24.21 -13.27
CA PRO A 239 -2.84 24.73 -14.54
C PRO A 239 -1.71 25.36 -15.37
N ALA A 240 -1.88 25.35 -16.69
CA ALA A 240 -1.00 26.08 -17.60
C ALA A 240 -1.19 27.61 -17.49
N ASP A 241 -2.39 28.03 -17.08
CA ASP A 241 -2.72 29.40 -16.76
C ASP A 241 -2.34 29.71 -15.30
N PRO A 242 -1.41 30.64 -15.04
CA PRO A 242 -0.98 30.98 -13.68
C PRO A 242 -2.08 31.61 -12.81
N ASP A 243 -3.17 32.11 -13.42
CA ASP A 243 -4.33 32.66 -12.70
C ASP A 243 -5.46 31.62 -12.53
N GLY A 244 -5.28 30.39 -13.03
CA GLY A 244 -6.21 29.28 -12.85
C GLY A 244 -6.19 28.71 -11.42
N PRO A 245 -7.22 27.94 -11.02
CA PRO A 245 -7.22 27.28 -9.72
C PRO A 245 -6.11 26.22 -9.65
N ASP A 246 -5.40 26.17 -8.52
CA ASP A 246 -4.39 25.15 -8.23
C ASP A 246 -4.97 23.73 -8.41
N GLY A 247 -4.15 22.80 -8.86
CA GLY A 247 -4.55 21.40 -9.01
C GLY A 247 -4.77 20.72 -7.66
N ASP A 248 -5.82 19.88 -7.54
CA ASP A 248 -6.12 19.13 -6.32
C ASP A 248 -5.08 18.03 -6.06
N ARG A 249 -4.54 17.98 -4.83
CA ARG A 249 -3.73 16.85 -4.33
C ARG A 249 -4.24 16.38 -2.98
N SER A 250 -5.18 15.44 -3.02
CA SER A 250 -5.88 15.01 -1.80
C SER A 250 -6.34 13.57 -1.83
N ILE A 251 -6.61 13.06 -0.63
CA ILE A 251 -7.42 11.87 -0.40
C ILE A 251 -8.68 12.29 0.34
N SER A 252 -9.83 11.82 -0.10
CA SER A 252 -11.08 11.94 0.64
C SER A 252 -11.82 10.61 0.63
N ILE A 253 -12.75 10.44 1.57
CA ILE A 253 -13.61 9.26 1.63
C ILE A 253 -15.04 9.73 1.57
N ALA A 254 -15.76 9.36 0.51
CA ALA A 254 -17.21 9.51 0.47
C ALA A 254 -17.81 8.41 1.35
N ALA A 255 -18.16 8.79 2.58
CA ALA A 255 -18.61 7.84 3.59
C ALA A 255 -20.04 7.38 3.32
N THR A 256 -20.32 6.10 3.55
CA THR A 256 -21.68 5.55 3.45
C THR A 256 -22.50 5.75 4.73
N SER A 257 -21.86 6.22 5.80
CA SER A 257 -22.49 6.41 7.11
C SER A 257 -22.09 7.75 7.72
N PRO A 258 -23.03 8.51 8.31
CA PRO A 258 -22.73 9.80 8.94
C PRO A 258 -21.93 9.68 10.24
N ASP A 259 -21.87 8.49 10.84
CA ASP A 259 -21.06 8.19 12.04
C ASP A 259 -19.60 7.83 11.70
N ALA A 260 -19.23 7.86 10.42
CA ALA A 260 -17.88 7.55 10.00
C ALA A 260 -16.89 8.60 10.51
N TRP A 261 -15.69 8.16 10.84
CA TRP A 261 -14.60 9.05 11.23
C TRP A 261 -13.27 8.54 10.69
N ALA A 262 -12.34 9.47 10.53
CA ALA A 262 -10.97 9.21 10.12
C ALA A 262 -10.00 9.80 11.14
N TYR A 263 -9.00 9.01 11.53
CA TYR A 263 -7.75 9.51 12.08
C TYR A 263 -6.67 9.39 11.03
N VAL A 264 -5.92 10.47 10.84
CA VAL A 264 -4.92 10.59 9.79
C VAL A 264 -3.62 11.05 10.41
N GLU A 265 -2.53 10.39 10.07
CA GLU A 265 -1.18 10.83 10.43
C GLU A 265 -0.36 11.03 9.16
N THR A 266 0.39 12.12 9.09
CA THR A 266 1.25 12.46 7.98
C THR A 266 2.68 12.67 8.45
N VAL A 267 3.65 12.12 7.70
CA VAL A 267 5.08 12.26 7.99
C VAL A 267 5.81 12.62 6.71
N GLN A 268 6.54 13.73 6.70
CA GLN A 268 7.24 14.23 5.52
C GLN A 268 8.76 14.43 5.72
N ALA A 269 9.25 14.33 6.95
CA ALA A 269 10.62 14.67 7.30
C ALA A 269 11.17 13.79 8.43
N GLU A 270 12.37 14.12 8.88
CA GLU A 270 13.09 13.42 9.95
C GLU A 270 13.21 14.33 11.17
N GLY A 271 12.99 13.77 12.36
CA GLY A 271 13.09 14.50 13.62
C GLY A 271 12.28 13.86 14.74
N LEU A 272 11.97 14.66 15.76
CA LEU A 272 11.14 14.20 16.88
C LEU A 272 9.70 13.97 16.41
N VAL A 273 9.09 12.88 16.88
CA VAL A 273 7.71 12.51 16.51
C VAL A 273 6.75 13.68 16.75
N GLU A 274 6.85 14.33 17.90
CA GLU A 274 6.02 15.48 18.30
C GLU A 274 6.09 16.70 17.35
N HIS A 275 7.10 16.77 16.48
CA HIS A 275 7.29 17.89 15.54
C HIS A 275 7.15 17.47 14.07
N GLN A 276 7.12 16.17 13.78
CA GLN A 276 7.25 15.63 12.42
C GLN A 276 6.10 14.70 12.01
N VAL A 277 5.26 14.32 12.98
CA VAL A 277 3.99 13.65 12.74
C VAL A 277 2.91 14.69 12.93
N ASP A 278 2.27 15.07 11.83
CA ASP A 278 1.03 15.84 11.88
C ASP A 278 -0.13 14.85 11.95
N ASP A 279 -1.04 15.02 12.90
CA ASP A 279 -2.21 14.17 13.02
C ASP A 279 -3.52 14.98 13.10
N LEU A 280 -4.60 14.35 12.64
CA LEU A 280 -5.92 14.94 12.59
C LEU A 280 -6.98 13.85 12.76
N SER A 281 -8.03 14.17 13.51
CA SER A 281 -9.26 13.37 13.55
C SER A 281 -10.44 14.18 13.00
N VAL A 282 -11.18 13.61 12.05
CA VAL A 282 -12.39 14.25 11.48
C VAL A 282 -13.55 13.27 11.40
N GLY A 283 -14.76 13.78 11.63
CA GLY A 283 -16.01 13.11 11.26
C GLY A 283 -16.43 13.48 9.84
N VAL A 284 -17.56 12.94 9.39
CA VAL A 284 -18.15 13.28 8.09
C VAL A 284 -18.57 14.74 8.07
N ASP A 285 -18.12 15.49 7.06
CA ASP A 285 -18.64 16.81 6.76
C ASP A 285 -20.10 16.71 6.28
N PRO A 286 -21.07 17.33 6.97
CA PRO A 286 -22.48 17.22 6.62
C PRO A 286 -22.84 17.88 5.28
N GLU A 287 -22.04 18.83 4.80
CA GLU A 287 -22.30 19.53 3.53
C GLU A 287 -21.81 18.71 2.34
N THR A 288 -20.61 18.13 2.46
CA THR A 288 -19.96 17.41 1.36
C THR A 288 -20.18 15.89 1.41
N GLY A 289 -20.53 15.35 2.57
CA GLY A 289 -20.60 13.90 2.81
C GLY A 289 -19.24 13.20 2.83
N LEU A 290 -18.16 13.96 3.00
CA LEU A 290 -16.78 13.45 2.92
C LEU A 290 -16.09 13.39 4.29
N LEU A 291 -15.20 12.43 4.44
CA LEU A 291 -14.05 12.53 5.36
C LEU A 291 -12.91 13.18 4.58
N GLY A 292 -12.41 14.32 5.06
CA GLY A 292 -11.40 15.12 4.37
C GLY A 292 -12.02 16.27 3.56
N PRO A 293 -11.32 16.80 2.53
CA PRO A 293 -10.11 16.26 1.91
C PRO A 293 -8.86 16.37 2.79
N PHE A 294 -8.05 15.31 2.80
CA PHE A 294 -6.73 15.28 3.42
C PHE A 294 -5.67 15.61 2.37
N PRO A 295 -4.84 16.66 2.57
CA PRO A 295 -3.77 16.98 1.64
C PRO A 295 -2.78 15.82 1.50
N LEU A 296 -2.44 15.46 0.27
CA LEU A 296 -1.37 14.47 0.04
C LEU A 296 -0.04 15.05 0.50
N PRO A 297 0.81 14.24 1.17
CA PRO A 297 2.14 14.71 1.48
C PRO A 297 2.95 14.89 0.18
N ARG A 298 3.74 15.95 0.10
CA ARG A 298 4.51 16.25 -1.13
C ARG A 298 5.57 15.22 -1.43
N ASN A 299 6.21 14.76 -0.36
CA ASN A 299 7.25 13.75 -0.34
C ASN A 299 7.15 13.12 1.04
N GLY A 300 6.18 12.23 1.23
CA GLY A 300 5.89 11.70 2.55
C GLY A 300 5.04 10.43 2.58
N MET A 301 4.76 10.01 3.79
CA MET A 301 3.84 8.94 4.13
C MET A 301 2.60 9.53 4.79
N MET A 302 1.46 8.89 4.57
CA MET A 302 0.23 9.13 5.31
C MET A 302 -0.36 7.79 5.77
N ARG A 303 -0.86 7.73 7.01
CA ARG A 303 -1.65 6.61 7.53
C ARG A 303 -3.08 7.09 7.74
N LEU A 304 -4.03 6.31 7.26
CA LEU A 304 -5.47 6.57 7.36
C LEU A 304 -6.08 5.44 8.20
N PHE A 305 -6.73 5.79 9.30
CA PHE A 305 -7.50 4.89 10.16
C PHE A 305 -8.96 5.29 10.02
N LEU A 306 -9.73 4.47 9.30
CA LEU A 306 -11.10 4.74 8.93
C LEU A 306 -12.03 3.84 9.73
N THR A 307 -13.06 4.41 10.32
CA THR A 307 -14.04 3.65 11.11
C THR A 307 -15.45 4.10 10.77
N ALA A 308 -16.37 3.15 10.59
CA ALA A 308 -17.81 3.40 10.44
C ALA A 308 -18.61 2.19 10.92
N GLY A 309 -19.66 2.38 11.72
CA GLY A 309 -20.52 1.28 12.17
C GLY A 309 -19.78 0.09 12.81
N GLY A 310 -18.68 0.34 13.54
CA GLY A 310 -17.84 -0.69 14.17
C GLY A 310 -16.88 -1.43 13.21
N VAL A 311 -16.86 -1.08 11.92
CA VAL A 311 -15.89 -1.58 10.95
C VAL A 311 -14.68 -0.66 10.92
N GLU A 312 -13.48 -1.23 11.03
CA GLU A 312 -12.22 -0.49 10.89
C GLU A 312 -11.47 -0.91 9.62
N ARG A 313 -10.91 0.09 8.91
CA ARG A 313 -10.01 -0.09 7.77
C ARG A 313 -8.81 0.83 7.89
N ARG A 314 -7.64 0.31 7.55
CA ARG A 314 -6.38 1.04 7.65
C ARG A 314 -5.71 1.09 6.29
N TYR A 315 -5.30 2.28 5.86
CA TYR A 315 -4.52 2.47 4.64
C TYR A 315 -3.23 3.21 4.94
N ILE A 316 -2.17 2.79 4.29
CA ILE A 316 -0.91 3.51 4.25
C ILE A 316 -0.68 4.00 2.84
N VAL A 317 -0.27 5.25 2.73
CA VAL A 317 -0.12 5.99 1.48
C VAL A 317 1.32 6.50 1.41
N SER A 318 1.94 6.33 0.25
CA SER A 318 3.16 7.05 -0.13
C SER A 318 2.84 8.03 -1.23
N SER A 319 3.35 9.26 -1.13
CA SER A 319 3.18 10.29 -2.17
C SER A 319 4.48 11.01 -2.45
N TYR A 320 4.78 11.16 -3.74
CA TYR A 320 5.82 12.04 -4.27
C TYR A 320 5.28 12.78 -5.48
N HIS A 321 5.31 14.11 -5.46
CA HIS A 321 4.84 14.90 -6.60
C HIS A 321 5.66 16.17 -6.84
N VAL A 322 5.83 16.47 -8.13
CA VAL A 322 6.41 17.71 -8.66
C VAL A 322 5.42 18.19 -9.72
N VAL A 323 4.63 19.22 -9.43
CA VAL A 323 3.46 19.58 -10.27
C VAL A 323 3.62 20.93 -10.98
N ASN A 324 4.67 21.69 -10.66
CA ASN A 324 4.80 23.09 -11.03
C ASN A 324 6.19 23.47 -11.61
N ASN A 325 6.89 22.53 -12.25
CA ASN A 325 8.17 22.82 -12.90
C ASN A 325 7.96 23.48 -14.27
N ALA A 326 7.66 24.78 -14.27
CA ALA A 326 7.41 25.55 -15.50
C ALA A 326 8.61 25.54 -16.48
N LYS A 327 9.85 25.44 -15.96
CA LYS A 327 11.06 25.42 -16.80
C LYS A 327 11.27 24.09 -17.50
N ARG A 328 10.79 22.99 -16.89
CA ARG A 328 10.96 21.62 -17.37
C ARG A 328 9.67 20.82 -17.10
N PRO A 329 8.56 21.16 -17.77
CA PRO A 329 7.24 20.58 -17.51
C PRO A 329 7.18 19.07 -17.77
N GLU A 330 8.09 18.54 -18.57
CA GLU A 330 8.27 17.11 -18.78
C GLU A 330 8.81 16.39 -17.52
N LEU A 331 9.41 17.13 -16.58
CA LEU A 331 9.87 16.59 -15.29
C LEU A 331 8.78 16.63 -14.20
N ASN A 332 7.60 17.21 -14.50
CA ASN A 332 6.48 17.10 -13.60
C ASN A 332 6.05 15.65 -13.46
N LEU A 333 5.55 15.26 -12.29
CA LEU A 333 5.07 13.92 -12.02
C LEU A 333 4.13 13.93 -10.83
N CYS A 334 3.30 12.90 -10.79
CA CYS A 334 2.71 12.44 -9.55
C CYS A 334 2.88 10.93 -9.38
N GLU A 335 3.21 10.53 -8.16
CA GLU A 335 3.47 9.16 -7.78
C GLU A 335 2.80 8.88 -6.43
N VAL A 336 1.54 8.45 -6.46
CA VAL A 336 0.79 8.08 -5.26
C VAL A 336 0.46 6.60 -5.28
N SER A 337 0.65 5.94 -4.16
CA SER A 337 0.27 4.54 -3.97
C SER A 337 -0.27 4.35 -2.57
N ALA A 338 -1.34 3.57 -2.44
CA ALA A 338 -1.91 3.21 -1.16
C ALA A 338 -2.17 1.70 -1.07
N ALA A 339 -2.06 1.17 0.15
CA ALA A 339 -2.35 -0.22 0.45
C ALA A 339 -2.98 -0.35 1.83
N GLU A 340 -3.80 -1.40 2.00
CA GLU A 340 -4.31 -1.81 3.30
C GLU A 340 -3.15 -2.32 4.18
N PHE A 341 -3.06 -1.96 5.47
CA PHE A 341 -1.94 -2.36 6.34
C PHE A 341 -2.33 -2.80 7.75
#